data_AF-A0A848TR32-F1
#
_entry.id   AF-A0A848TR32-F1
#
_cell.length_a   1.000
_cell.length_b   1.000
_cell.length_c   1.000
_cell.angle_alpha   90.00
_cell.angle_beta   90.00
_cell.angle_gamma   90.00
#
_symmetry.space_group_name_H-M   'P 1'
#
loop_
_entity.id
_entity.type
_entity.pdbx_description
1 polymer ?
#
loop_
_entity_poly.entity_id
_entity_poly.type
_entity_poly.pdbx_seq_one_letter_code
_entity_poly.pdbx_strand_id
1 'polypeptide(L)'
;MSGRPEILFPIFASLETLPGVGEKTARLFHQIDVETPRDLLFTLPTSGVDRRFRPTIRGLTYPVVATTEVTVEQHHRPRTKGRPYRVDVSDGEMSFQLVFFHARDDWLARQLPVGERRVVSGRIELFDGLAQMVHPEHILPPDEKDTLPDFEPVYPLTQGVSLKVMT
;
A
#
# COMPACT_ATOMS: atom_id res chain seq x y z
N MET A 1 -33.55 25.37 25.30
CA MET A 1 -32.56 24.38 24.82
C MET A 1 -32.02 24.89 23.50
N SER A 2 -30.76 25.30 23.43
CA SER A 2 -30.20 25.72 22.14
C SER A 2 -30.00 24.46 21.30
N GLY A 3 -30.68 24.39 20.16
CA GLY A 3 -30.51 23.30 19.21
C GLY A 3 -29.09 23.26 18.63
N ARG A 4 -28.77 22.16 17.95
CA ARG A 4 -27.51 22.02 17.20
C ARG A 4 -27.40 23.16 16.16
N PRO A 5 -26.26 23.86 16.05
CA PRO A 5 -26.03 24.84 14.99
C PRO A 5 -26.22 24.23 13.59
N GLU A 6 -26.88 24.94 12.68
CA GLU A 6 -27.21 24.45 11.33
C GLU A 6 -25.97 24.08 10.51
N ILE A 7 -24.85 24.77 10.73
CA ILE A 7 -23.55 24.47 10.09
C ILE A 7 -23.08 23.04 10.36
N LEU A 8 -23.56 22.40 11.43
CA LEU A 8 -23.20 21.02 11.77
C LEU A 8 -24.16 19.98 11.18
N PHE A 9 -25.29 20.35 10.58
CA PHE A 9 -26.23 19.36 10.04
C PHE A 9 -25.61 18.42 8.99
N PRO A 10 -24.72 18.86 8.09
CA PRO A 10 -24.13 17.98 7.08
C PRO A 10 -23.39 16.77 7.67
N ILE A 11 -22.71 16.91 8.81
CA ILE A 11 -21.95 15.78 9.40
C ILE A 11 -22.85 14.71 10.04
N PHE A 12 -24.16 14.98 10.18
CA PHE A 12 -25.16 14.01 10.64
C PHE A 12 -26.09 13.53 9.52
N ALA A 13 -25.84 13.93 8.26
CA ALA A 13 -26.57 13.43 7.11
C ALA A 13 -26.13 12.00 6.74
N SER A 14 -26.80 11.39 5.76
CA SER A 14 -26.35 10.13 5.17
C SER A 14 -24.95 10.28 4.56
N LEU A 15 -24.15 9.21 4.63
CA LEU A 15 -22.85 9.10 3.96
C LEU A 15 -22.93 9.30 2.45
N GLU A 16 -24.08 9.08 1.82
CA GLU A 16 -24.29 9.30 0.38
C GLU A 16 -24.07 10.75 -0.07
N THR A 17 -24.04 11.68 0.90
CA THR A 17 -23.69 13.09 0.64
C THR A 17 -22.20 13.28 0.37
N LEU A 18 -21.35 12.30 0.70
CA LEU A 18 -19.91 12.35 0.46
C LEU A 18 -19.60 11.98 -1.00
N PRO A 19 -18.75 12.77 -1.70
CA PRO A 19 -18.28 12.41 -3.03
C PRO A 19 -17.62 11.03 -3.05
N GLY A 20 -18.01 10.18 -4.00
CA GLY A 20 -17.48 8.81 -4.13
C GLY A 20 -18.19 7.76 -3.27
N VAL A 21 -19.11 8.15 -2.39
CA VAL A 21 -19.92 7.22 -1.59
C VAL A 21 -21.32 7.10 -2.19
N GLY A 22 -21.56 6.02 -2.95
CA GLY A 22 -22.90 5.68 -3.43
C GLY A 22 -23.67 4.81 -2.42
N GLU A 23 -24.97 4.63 -2.66
CA GLU A 23 -25.88 3.81 -1.85
C GLU A 23 -25.29 2.44 -1.45
N LYS A 24 -24.66 1.75 -2.40
CA LYS A 24 -24.02 0.44 -2.14
C LYS A 24 -22.89 0.55 -1.13
N THR A 25 -22.01 1.55 -1.29
CA THR A 25 -20.87 1.76 -0.40
C THR A 25 -21.33 2.18 0.98
N ALA A 26 -22.30 3.11 1.07
CA ALA A 26 -22.92 3.53 2.33
C ALA A 26 -23.50 2.33 3.10
N ARG A 27 -24.15 1.38 2.39
CA ARG A 27 -24.64 0.13 3.01
C ARG A 27 -23.54 -0.76 3.59
N LEU A 28 -22.36 -0.78 2.98
CA LEU A 28 -21.23 -1.55 3.51
C LEU A 28 -20.66 -0.89 4.77
N PHE A 29 -20.63 0.45 4.84
CA PHE A 29 -20.16 1.18 6.01
C PHE A 29 -20.97 0.89 7.29
N HIS A 30 -22.26 0.55 7.18
CA HIS A 30 -23.04 0.10 8.34
C HIS A 30 -22.46 -1.17 9.01
N GLN A 31 -21.71 -2.00 8.29
CA GLN A 31 -21.08 -3.20 8.87
C GLN A 31 -19.94 -2.87 9.84
N ILE A 32 -19.47 -1.63 9.84
CA ILE A 32 -18.46 -1.11 10.77
C ILE A 32 -19.01 0.05 11.61
N ASP A 33 -20.34 0.10 11.79
CA ASP A 33 -21.07 1.10 12.59
C ASP A 33 -20.82 2.55 12.13
N VAL A 34 -20.59 2.76 10.83
CA VAL A 34 -20.42 4.10 10.23
C VAL A 34 -21.66 4.43 9.41
N GLU A 35 -22.46 5.40 9.85
CA GLU A 35 -23.73 5.77 9.20
C GLU A 35 -23.76 7.22 8.71
N THR A 36 -22.96 8.07 9.34
CA THR A 36 -22.89 9.50 9.07
C THR A 36 -21.43 9.94 8.83
N PRO A 37 -21.20 11.08 8.16
CA PRO A 37 -19.85 11.63 8.02
C PRO A 37 -19.15 11.86 9.35
N ARG A 38 -19.89 12.18 10.41
CA ARG A 38 -19.35 12.27 11.77
C ARG A 38 -18.77 10.95 12.23
N ASP A 39 -19.47 9.84 12.03
CA ASP A 39 -18.98 8.53 12.46
C ASP A 39 -17.67 8.21 11.74
N LEU A 40 -17.61 8.46 10.42
CA LEU A 40 -16.39 8.29 9.62
C LEU A 40 -15.22 9.15 10.14
N LEU A 41 -15.47 10.41 10.52
CA LEU A 41 -14.45 11.29 11.12
C LEU A 41 -13.90 10.74 12.44
N PHE A 42 -14.70 9.98 13.18
CA PHE A 42 -14.30 9.36 14.45
C PHE A 42 -13.90 7.89 14.30
N THR A 43 -13.91 7.34 13.09
CA THR A 43 -13.32 6.04 12.77
C THR A 43 -11.81 6.19 12.71
N LEU A 44 -11.17 6.09 13.87
CA LEU A 44 -9.72 6.22 13.99
C LEU A 44 -8.99 5.03 13.32
N PRO A 45 -7.76 5.24 12.81
CA PRO A 45 -6.93 4.13 12.35
C PRO A 45 -6.69 3.10 13.46
N THR A 46 -6.74 1.82 13.12
CA THR A 46 -6.42 0.72 14.05
C THR A 46 -4.91 0.48 14.16
N SER A 47 -4.17 0.88 13.14
CA SER A 47 -2.71 0.82 13.10
C SER A 47 -2.20 1.78 12.01
N GLY A 48 -0.89 1.76 11.74
CA GLY A 48 -0.38 2.33 10.51
C GLY A 48 0.95 1.72 10.12
N VAL A 49 1.31 1.97 8.86
CA VAL A 49 2.48 1.43 8.20
C VAL A 49 3.55 2.50 8.18
N ASP A 50 4.68 2.22 8.81
CA ASP A 50 5.88 3.05 8.71
C ASP A 50 6.53 2.84 7.33
N ARG A 51 6.40 3.85 6.47
CA ARG A 51 6.94 3.89 5.11
C ARG A 51 8.09 4.87 4.96
N ARG A 52 8.64 5.38 6.06
CA ARG A 52 9.82 6.25 6.03
C ARG A 52 10.92 5.62 5.19
N PHE A 53 11.51 6.45 4.35
CA PHE A 53 12.59 6.03 3.48
C PHE A 53 13.78 5.49 4.27
N ARG A 54 14.31 4.35 3.82
CA ARG A 54 15.54 3.75 4.33
C ARG A 54 16.54 3.66 3.17
N PRO A 55 17.81 4.05 3.39
CA PRO A 55 18.82 4.00 2.33
C PRO A 55 19.23 2.57 1.96
N THR A 56 19.11 1.63 2.89
CA THR A 56 19.39 0.22 2.66
C THR A 56 18.50 -0.67 3.55
N ILE A 57 18.28 -1.90 3.11
CA ILE A 57 17.65 -2.98 3.88
C ILE A 57 18.64 -3.69 4.80
N ARG A 58 19.95 -3.48 4.61
CA ARG A 58 21.00 -4.08 5.42
C ARG A 58 20.84 -3.68 6.89
N GLY A 59 20.92 -4.67 7.78
CA GLY A 59 20.84 -4.45 9.23
C GLY A 59 19.43 -4.25 9.77
N LEU A 60 18.40 -4.29 8.92
CA LEU A 60 17.02 -4.30 9.40
C LEU A 60 16.68 -5.62 10.10
N THR A 61 15.79 -5.54 11.09
CA THR A 61 15.24 -6.74 11.74
C THR A 61 14.01 -7.20 10.97
N TYR A 62 14.14 -8.30 10.24
CA TYR A 62 13.05 -8.90 9.46
C TYR A 62 12.11 -9.75 10.34
N PRO A 63 10.81 -9.87 9.98
CA PRO A 63 10.15 -9.22 8.85
C PRO A 63 9.75 -7.76 9.16
N VAL A 64 9.90 -6.87 8.18
CA VAL A 64 9.61 -5.43 8.36
C VAL A 64 9.11 -4.79 7.07
N VAL A 65 8.25 -3.78 7.18
CA VAL A 65 7.96 -2.90 6.03
C VAL A 65 9.11 -1.91 5.86
N ALA A 66 9.57 -1.74 4.63
CA ALA A 66 10.60 -0.76 4.29
C ALA A 66 10.29 -0.13 2.94
N THR A 67 10.54 1.17 2.85
CA THR A 67 10.61 1.91 1.59
C THR A 67 12.08 2.17 1.29
N THR A 68 12.59 1.67 0.17
CA THR A 68 13.98 1.88 -0.25
C THR A 68 14.03 2.15 -1.74
N GLU A 69 15.07 2.85 -2.15
CA GLU A 69 15.39 2.94 -3.56
C GLU A 69 16.25 1.75 -3.99
N VAL A 70 15.99 1.22 -5.18
CA VAL A 70 16.69 0.08 -5.74
C VAL A 70 17.01 0.29 -7.20
N THR A 71 18.08 -0.33 -7.67
CA THR A 71 18.38 -0.52 -9.09
C THR A 71 17.89 -1.90 -9.51
N VAL A 72 17.15 -1.97 -10.61
CA VAL A 72 16.66 -3.24 -11.17
C VAL A 72 17.79 -3.94 -11.92
N GLU A 73 18.17 -5.14 -11.50
CA GLU A 73 19.31 -5.87 -12.06
C GLU A 73 18.90 -6.89 -13.12
N GLN A 74 18.00 -7.82 -12.77
CA GLN A 74 17.60 -8.89 -13.69
C GLN A 74 16.20 -9.40 -13.40
N HIS A 75 15.52 -9.85 -14.46
CA HIS A 75 14.22 -10.50 -14.39
C HIS A 75 14.35 -12.01 -14.56
N HIS A 76 13.76 -12.75 -13.62
CA HIS A 76 13.67 -14.21 -13.64
C HIS A 76 12.23 -14.64 -13.91
N ARG A 77 11.92 -14.80 -15.20
CA ARG A 77 10.60 -15.22 -15.65
C ARG A 77 10.35 -16.69 -15.30
N PRO A 78 9.16 -17.05 -14.80
CA PRO A 78 8.85 -18.43 -14.49
C PRO A 78 8.76 -19.27 -15.77
N ARG A 79 9.53 -20.36 -15.86
CA ARG A 79 9.48 -21.31 -16.99
C ARG A 79 8.24 -22.20 -16.97
N THR A 80 7.54 -22.26 -15.84
CA THR A 80 6.39 -23.13 -15.61
C THR A 80 5.27 -22.32 -14.95
N LYS A 81 4.03 -22.56 -15.38
CA LYS A 81 2.83 -21.94 -14.82
C LYS A 81 2.75 -22.22 -13.31
N GLY A 82 2.43 -21.19 -12.52
CA GLY A 82 2.28 -21.29 -11.06
C GLY A 82 3.56 -21.04 -10.26
N ARG A 83 4.72 -20.86 -10.90
CA ARG A 83 5.94 -20.36 -10.23
C ARG A 83 5.93 -18.83 -10.19
N PRO A 84 6.48 -18.20 -9.13
CA PRO A 84 6.53 -16.75 -9.05
C PRO A 84 7.55 -16.17 -10.03
N TYR A 85 7.25 -14.97 -10.50
CA TYR A 85 8.20 -14.09 -11.19
C TYR A 85 9.09 -13.44 -10.13
N ARG A 86 10.40 -13.43 -10.36
CA ARG A 86 11.35 -12.73 -9.48
C ARG A 86 12.09 -11.64 -10.23
N VAL A 87 12.36 -10.55 -9.55
CA VAL A 87 13.21 -9.47 -10.06
C VAL A 87 14.29 -9.24 -9.02
N ASP A 88 15.54 -9.46 -9.43
CA ASP A 88 16.69 -9.13 -8.60
C ASP A 88 16.91 -7.62 -8.64
N VAL A 89 17.07 -7.05 -7.46
CA VAL A 89 17.26 -5.61 -7.27
C VAL A 89 18.35 -5.36 -6.23
N SER A 90 19.01 -4.21 -6.31
CA SER A 90 20.05 -3.81 -5.36
C SER A 90 19.78 -2.40 -4.84
N ASP A 91 19.85 -2.22 -3.52
CA ASP A 91 19.80 -0.89 -2.89
C ASP A 91 21.18 -0.18 -2.85
N GLY A 92 22.21 -0.81 -3.44
CA GLY A 92 23.60 -0.35 -3.43
C GLY A 92 24.47 -1.00 -2.35
N GLU A 93 23.88 -1.51 -1.27
CA GLU A 93 24.57 -2.26 -0.22
C GLU A 93 24.20 -3.75 -0.20
N MET A 94 22.96 -4.10 -0.50
CA MET A 94 22.45 -5.47 -0.48
C MET A 94 21.57 -5.72 -1.72
N SER A 95 21.77 -6.88 -2.34
CA SER A 95 20.85 -7.39 -3.36
C SER A 95 19.75 -8.24 -2.72
N PHE A 96 18.53 -8.11 -3.21
CA PHE A 96 17.36 -8.85 -2.75
C PHE A 96 16.36 -9.04 -3.90
N GLN A 97 15.27 -9.77 -3.64
CA GLN A 97 14.31 -10.12 -4.69
C GLN A 97 12.96 -9.47 -4.49
N LEU A 98 12.42 -8.86 -5.54
CA LEU A 98 10.99 -8.58 -5.63
C LEU A 98 10.29 -9.82 -6.20
N VAL A 99 9.24 -10.30 -5.51
CA VAL A 99 8.56 -11.54 -5.86
C VAL A 99 7.10 -11.27 -6.19
N PHE A 100 6.66 -11.74 -7.35
CA PHE A 100 5.29 -11.56 -7.82
C PHE A 100 4.66 -12.90 -8.19
N PHE A 101 3.49 -13.18 -7.63
CA PHE A 101 2.63 -14.28 -8.05
C PHE A 101 1.61 -13.79 -9.07
N HIS A 102 1.33 -14.60 -10.11
CA HIS A 102 0.32 -14.31 -11.13
C HIS A 102 0.48 -12.96 -11.86
N ALA A 103 1.69 -12.41 -11.93
CA ALA A 103 1.94 -11.15 -12.62
C ALA A 103 1.92 -11.29 -14.14
N ARG A 104 1.61 -10.18 -14.82
CA ARG A 104 1.71 -10.06 -16.27
C ARG A 104 3.12 -9.58 -16.62
N ASP A 105 3.86 -10.39 -17.36
CA ASP A 105 5.25 -10.15 -17.75
C ASP A 105 5.50 -8.77 -18.39
N ASP A 106 4.58 -8.34 -19.27
CA ASP A 106 4.67 -7.07 -19.98
C ASP A 106 4.49 -5.86 -19.07
N TRP A 107 3.61 -5.98 -18.06
CA TRP A 107 3.43 -4.95 -17.04
C TRP A 107 4.68 -4.84 -16.16
N LEU A 108 5.24 -5.96 -15.71
CA LEU A 108 6.46 -5.97 -14.89
C LEU A 108 7.66 -5.40 -15.63
N ALA A 109 7.86 -5.77 -16.90
CA ALA A 109 8.96 -5.25 -17.70
C ALA A 109 8.89 -3.73 -17.90
N ARG A 110 7.68 -3.16 -17.96
CA ARG A 110 7.46 -1.70 -18.04
C ARG A 110 7.66 -1.00 -16.69
N GLN A 111 7.18 -1.60 -15.61
CA GLN A 111 7.29 -1.01 -14.27
C GLN A 111 8.69 -1.11 -13.67
N LEU A 112 9.40 -2.19 -13.97
CA LEU A 112 10.76 -2.48 -13.49
C LEU A 112 11.72 -2.67 -14.68
N PRO A 113 12.02 -1.65 -15.50
CA PRO A 113 13.02 -1.77 -16.55
C PRO A 113 14.40 -2.08 -15.96
N VAL A 114 15.12 -3.03 -16.56
CA VAL A 114 16.48 -3.38 -16.13
C VAL A 114 17.42 -2.19 -16.30
N GLY A 115 18.25 -1.93 -15.29
CA GLY A 115 19.19 -0.83 -15.21
C GLY A 115 18.60 0.47 -14.65
N GLU A 116 17.29 0.55 -14.47
CA GLU A 116 16.66 1.74 -13.90
C GLU A 116 16.48 1.68 -12.39
N ARG A 117 16.42 2.87 -11.78
CA ARG A 117 16.15 3.06 -10.36
C ARG A 117 14.66 3.15 -10.10
N ARG A 118 14.19 2.54 -9.02
CA ARG A 118 12.80 2.58 -8.55
C ARG A 118 12.77 2.70 -7.04
N VAL A 119 11.79 3.40 -6.51
CA VAL A 119 11.47 3.37 -5.08
C VAL A 119 10.44 2.28 -4.88
N VAL A 120 10.78 1.30 -4.04
CA VAL A 120 9.89 0.18 -3.69
C VAL A 120 9.53 0.28 -2.22
N SER A 121 8.25 0.07 -1.91
CA SER A 121 7.76 0.02 -0.53
C SER A 121 7.02 -1.29 -0.32
N GLY A 122 7.42 -2.03 0.71
CA GLY A 122 6.65 -3.17 1.16
C GLY A 122 7.33 -4.04 2.21
N ARG A 123 6.66 -5.15 2.53
CA ARG A 123 7.14 -6.08 3.56
C ARG A 123 8.33 -6.89 3.03
N ILE A 124 9.46 -6.75 3.70
CA ILE A 124 10.67 -7.52 3.48
C ILE A 124 10.75 -8.65 4.51
N GLU A 125 11.03 -9.84 4.04
CA GLU A 125 11.21 -11.05 4.83
C GLU A 125 12.39 -11.87 4.33
N LEU A 126 12.90 -12.78 5.17
CA LEU A 126 13.91 -13.74 4.77
C LEU A 126 13.22 -15.06 4.40
N PHE A 127 13.52 -15.55 3.21
CA PHE A 127 13.10 -16.86 2.74
C PHE A 127 14.31 -17.62 2.20
N ASP A 128 14.61 -18.78 2.79
CA ASP A 128 15.78 -19.61 2.44
C ASP A 128 17.11 -18.82 2.47
N GLY A 129 17.24 -17.92 3.46
CA GLY A 129 18.41 -17.06 3.62
C GLY A 129 18.49 -15.86 2.69
N LEU A 130 17.53 -15.69 1.76
CA LEU A 130 17.46 -14.56 0.84
C LEU A 130 16.41 -13.56 1.29
N ALA A 131 16.77 -12.28 1.30
CA ALA A 131 15.80 -11.21 1.51
C ALA A 131 14.88 -11.10 0.29
N GLN A 132 13.59 -11.00 0.52
CA GLN A 132 12.59 -10.81 -0.53
C GLN A 132 11.48 -9.86 -0.09
N MET A 133 10.94 -9.13 -1.05
CA MET A 133 9.74 -8.31 -0.92
C MET A 133 8.65 -8.90 -1.84
N VAL A 134 7.67 -9.56 -1.23
CA VAL A 134 6.56 -10.18 -1.96
C VAL A 134 5.49 -9.13 -2.22
N HIS A 135 5.14 -8.94 -3.50
CA HIS A 135 4.15 -7.95 -3.95
C HIS A 135 4.33 -6.57 -3.29
N PRO A 136 5.39 -5.81 -3.66
CA PRO A 136 5.55 -4.44 -3.20
C PRO A 136 4.26 -3.64 -3.38
N GLU A 137 3.78 -2.99 -2.33
CA GLU A 137 2.55 -2.18 -2.39
C GLU A 137 2.76 -0.93 -3.26
N HIS A 138 3.99 -0.39 -3.28
CA HIS A 138 4.36 0.73 -4.14
C HIS A 138 5.63 0.43 -4.93
N ILE A 139 5.60 0.79 -6.21
CA ILE A 139 6.74 0.82 -7.12
C ILE A 139 6.63 2.16 -7.86
N LEU A 140 7.52 3.08 -7.54
CA LEU A 140 7.51 4.45 -8.02
C LEU A 140 8.82 4.79 -8.73
N PRO A 141 8.80 5.69 -9.72
CA PRO A 141 10.03 6.29 -10.20
C PRO A 141 10.64 7.21 -9.11
N PRO A 142 11.96 7.45 -9.10
CA PRO A 142 12.62 8.18 -8.01
C PRO A 142 12.14 9.62 -7.80
N ASP A 143 11.66 10.28 -8.85
CA ASP A 143 11.08 11.62 -8.84
C ASP A 143 9.70 11.69 -8.16
N GLU A 144 9.01 10.56 -8.05
CA GLU A 144 7.73 10.45 -7.34
C GLU A 144 7.89 9.96 -5.89
N LYS A 145 9.12 9.84 -5.38
CA LYS A 145 9.39 9.36 -4.01
C LYS A 145 8.57 10.09 -2.93
N ASP A 146 8.48 11.41 -3.04
CA ASP A 146 7.83 12.27 -2.04
C ASP A 146 6.29 12.23 -2.11
N THR A 147 5.73 11.49 -3.07
CA THR A 147 4.27 11.23 -3.11
C THR A 147 3.84 10.21 -2.07
N LEU A 148 4.76 9.38 -1.59
CA LEU A 148 4.49 8.39 -0.57
C LEU A 148 4.62 9.02 0.82
N PRO A 149 3.57 9.03 1.65
CA PRO A 149 3.67 9.55 3.00
C PRO A 149 4.57 8.66 3.85
N ASP A 150 5.31 9.27 4.78
CA ASP A 150 6.17 8.56 5.74
C ASP A 150 5.41 7.55 6.60
N PHE A 151 4.12 7.80 6.83
CA PHE A 151 3.24 6.95 7.61
C PHE A 151 1.87 6.86 6.95
N GLU A 152 1.40 5.63 6.73
CA GLU A 152 0.10 5.36 6.13
C GLU A 152 -0.86 4.77 7.18
N PRO A 153 -1.98 5.44 7.50
CA PRO A 153 -2.94 4.92 8.46
C PRO A 153 -3.67 3.69 7.89
N VAL A 154 -3.93 2.71 8.74
CA VAL A 154 -4.76 1.54 8.40
C VAL A 154 -6.07 1.66 9.16
N TYR A 155 -7.16 1.83 8.42
CA TYR A 155 -8.52 1.94 8.96
C TYR A 155 -9.20 0.58 9.07
N PRO A 156 -10.24 0.43 9.93
CA PRO A 156 -11.13 -0.72 9.90
C PRO A 156 -11.72 -0.91 8.51
N LEU A 157 -11.68 -2.15 8.01
CA LEU A 157 -12.21 -2.52 6.70
C LEU A 157 -13.39 -3.49 6.88
N THR A 158 -14.26 -3.53 5.88
CA THR A 158 -15.27 -4.58 5.74
C THR A 158 -15.28 -5.15 4.34
N GLN A 159 -15.98 -6.26 4.12
CA GLN A 159 -16.11 -6.87 2.80
C GLN A 159 -16.63 -5.85 1.78
N GLY A 160 -15.83 -5.58 0.76
CA GLY A 160 -16.16 -4.62 -0.30
C GLY A 160 -15.74 -3.17 -0.02
N VAL A 161 -15.18 -2.87 1.15
CA VAL A 161 -14.53 -1.59 1.47
C VAL A 161 -13.03 -1.84 1.63
N SER A 162 -12.24 -1.35 0.69
CA SER A 162 -10.78 -1.44 0.74
C SER A 162 -10.18 -0.21 1.42
N LEU A 163 -8.90 -0.28 1.82
CA LEU A 163 -8.21 0.86 2.41
C LEU A 163 -8.21 2.09 1.48
N LYS A 164 -8.08 1.89 0.17
CA LYS A 164 -8.17 2.94 -0.85
C LYS A 164 -9.54 3.65 -0.92
N VAL A 165 -10.60 3.04 -0.38
CA VAL A 165 -11.91 3.71 -0.25
C VAL A 165 -11.95 4.57 1.01
N MET A 166 -11.12 4.26 2.01
CA MET A 166 -11.02 5.00 3.28
C MET A 166 -10.04 6.18 3.23
N THR A 167 -9.06 6.15 2.31
CA THR A 167 -7.98 7.14 2.16
C THR A 167 -8.06 7.89 0.85
#